data_AF-A0A3S0BWR8-F1
#
_entry.id   AF-A0A3S0BWR8-F1
#
_cell.length_a   1.000
_cell.length_b   1.000
_cell.length_c   1.000
_cell.angle_alpha   90.00
_cell.angle_beta   90.00
_cell.angle_gamma   90.00
#
_symmetry.space_group_name_H-M   'P 1'
#
loop_
_entity.id
_entity.type
_entity.pdbx_description
1 polymer ?
#
loop_
_entity_poly.entity_id
_entity_poly.type
_entity_poly.pdbx_seq_one_letter_code
_entity_poly.pdbx_strand_id
1 'polypeptide(L)'
;MHNDPIENLFKQLEGNFDFEEPKDGHESRFLAKLESRSPTKSYASKSFIWWKSLAVAACLLLFCSIALYFLSAPANINEQLSNISPEAANTEYYFANIIEEQVKKLHNESTPETEKIIADTMLQLETLDKDYKKMQQDLLEGGNSKLILSAMITNFQTRIDLLNEVLEDIEEIKILKNYENENSTI
;
A
#
# COMPACT_ATOMS: atom_id res chain seq x y z
N MET A 1 56.22 -11.78 8.96
CA MET A 1 56.14 -12.81 10.02
C MET A 1 54.79 -12.64 10.70
N HIS A 2 53.94 -13.65 10.63
CA HIS A 2 52.54 -13.62 11.07
C HIS A 2 52.49 -14.11 12.52
N ASN A 3 51.98 -13.29 13.44
CA ASN A 3 51.83 -13.66 14.86
C ASN A 3 50.47 -14.33 15.05
N ASP A 4 50.39 -15.64 14.81
CA ASP A 4 49.15 -16.39 15.07
C ASP A 4 48.95 -16.54 16.59
N PRO A 5 47.82 -16.06 17.15
CA PRO A 5 47.54 -16.14 18.58
C PRO A 5 47.48 -17.59 19.10
N ILE A 6 47.09 -18.56 18.27
CA ILE A 6 47.05 -19.98 18.66
C ILE A 6 48.47 -20.55 18.73
N GLU A 7 49.31 -20.22 17.76
CA GLU A 7 50.73 -20.61 17.76
C GLU A 7 51.45 -20.03 18.98
N ASN A 8 51.17 -18.78 19.34
CA ASN A 8 51.70 -18.15 20.55
C ASN A 8 51.18 -18.81 21.84
N LEU A 9 49.90 -19.20 21.89
CA LEU A 9 49.33 -19.92 23.03
C LEU A 9 50.02 -21.28 23.23
N PHE A 10 50.21 -22.05 22.16
CA PHE A 10 50.89 -23.34 22.25
C PHE A 10 52.37 -23.18 22.61
N LYS A 11 53.08 -22.18 22.08
CA LYS A 11 54.46 -21.86 22.49
C LYS A 11 54.56 -21.45 23.95
N GLN A 12 53.56 -20.75 24.50
CA GLN A 12 53.53 -20.37 25.92
C GLN A 12 53.22 -21.56 26.84
N LEU A 13 52.41 -22.50 26.36
CA LEU A 13 52.04 -23.71 27.11
C LEU A 13 53.03 -24.87 26.89
N GLU A 14 53.93 -24.76 25.91
CA GLU A 14 54.99 -25.72 25.63
C GLU A 14 55.86 -25.91 26.88
N GLY A 15 55.91 -27.15 27.38
CA GLY A 15 56.63 -27.49 28.61
C GLY A 15 55.88 -27.27 29.93
N ASN A 16 54.68 -26.66 29.91
CA ASN A 16 53.82 -26.45 31.09
C ASN A 16 52.66 -27.45 31.19
N PHE A 17 52.63 -28.45 30.30
CA PHE A 17 51.64 -29.52 30.37
C PHE A 17 51.92 -30.43 31.56
N ASP A 18 50.91 -30.58 32.42
CA ASP A 18 50.94 -31.56 33.49
C ASP A 18 50.73 -32.96 32.91
N PHE A 19 51.62 -33.87 33.28
CA PHE A 19 51.55 -35.29 32.90
C PHE A 19 51.10 -36.16 34.08
N GLU A 20 50.80 -35.56 35.24
CA GLU A 20 50.28 -36.27 36.40
C GLU A 20 48.84 -36.71 36.17
N GLU A 21 48.52 -37.89 36.70
CA GLU A 21 47.16 -38.41 36.68
C GLU A 21 46.29 -37.68 37.71
N PRO A 22 45.03 -37.32 37.38
CA PRO A 22 44.14 -36.67 38.34
C PRO A 22 43.98 -37.50 39.62
N LYS A 23 43.87 -36.82 40.76
CA LYS A 23 43.64 -37.49 42.05
C LYS A 23 42.43 -38.42 42.00
N ASP A 24 42.54 -39.55 42.70
CA ASP A 24 41.49 -40.55 42.81
C ASP A 24 40.10 -39.94 43.08
N GLY A 25 39.11 -40.50 42.39
CA GLY A 25 37.72 -40.03 42.43
C GLY A 25 37.45 -38.74 41.65
N HIS A 26 38.42 -38.20 40.88
CA HIS A 26 38.17 -37.09 39.97
C HIS A 26 37.04 -37.40 38.98
N GLU A 27 37.09 -38.57 38.33
CA GLU A 27 36.06 -39.01 37.39
C GLU A 27 34.68 -39.08 38.05
N SER A 28 34.58 -39.66 39.24
CA SER A 28 33.31 -39.74 39.97
C SER A 28 32.74 -38.35 40.33
N ARG A 29 33.60 -37.41 40.76
CA ARG A 29 33.18 -36.01 41.01
C ARG A 29 32.79 -35.29 39.72
N PHE A 30 33.48 -35.58 38.62
CA PHE A 30 33.17 -35.02 37.31
C PHE A 30 31.81 -35.53 36.80
N LEU A 31 31.57 -36.84 36.85
CA LEU A 31 30.30 -37.46 36.49
C LEU A 31 29.16 -36.96 37.38
N ALA A 32 29.35 -36.89 38.69
CA ALA A 32 28.35 -36.32 39.60
C ALA A 32 28.02 -34.86 39.26
N LYS A 33 29.02 -34.06 38.87
CA LYS A 33 28.81 -32.69 38.43
C LYS A 33 28.10 -32.62 37.07
N LEU A 34 28.41 -33.53 36.14
CA LEU A 34 27.75 -33.65 34.84
C LEU A 34 26.27 -34.01 35.00
N GLU A 35 25.97 -35.02 35.81
CA GLU A 35 24.62 -35.48 36.11
C GLU A 35 23.81 -34.42 36.86
N SER A 36 24.41 -33.72 37.83
CA SER A 36 23.75 -32.60 38.53
C SER A 36 23.38 -31.43 37.60
N ARG A 37 23.96 -31.37 36.40
CA ARG A 37 23.71 -30.34 35.39
C ARG A 37 22.79 -30.79 34.26
N SER A 38 22.31 -32.04 34.24
CA SER A 38 21.26 -32.49 33.34
C SER A 38 19.90 -32.06 33.89
N PRO A 39 19.24 -31.01 33.39
CA PRO A 39 17.96 -30.62 33.91
C PRO A 39 16.89 -31.45 33.18
N THR A 40 16.60 -32.66 33.66
CA THR A 40 15.26 -33.23 33.44
C THR A 40 14.30 -32.59 34.44
N LYS A 41 14.16 -31.26 34.36
CA LYS A 41 12.97 -30.60 34.89
C LYS A 41 11.82 -30.99 33.95
N SER A 42 11.19 -32.12 34.25
CA SER A 42 9.82 -32.36 33.83
C SER A 42 8.94 -31.31 34.53
N TYR A 43 8.89 -30.11 33.95
CA TYR A 43 7.73 -29.27 34.15
C TYR A 43 6.62 -29.96 33.38
N ALA A 44 5.75 -30.66 34.11
CA ALA A 44 4.44 -31.04 33.61
C ALA A 44 3.71 -29.76 33.19
N SER A 45 3.94 -29.34 31.95
CA SER A 45 3.48 -28.08 31.41
C SER A 45 2.03 -28.23 30.97
N LYS A 46 1.14 -28.27 31.96
CA LYS A 46 -0.30 -28.08 31.71
C LYS A 46 -0.60 -26.67 31.17
N SER A 47 0.27 -25.68 31.43
CA SER A 47 0.10 -24.28 31.01
C SER A 47 0.30 -24.03 29.50
N PHE A 48 1.16 -24.80 28.84
CA PHE A 48 1.47 -24.60 27.40
C PHE A 48 0.32 -25.01 26.47
N ILE A 49 -0.60 -25.84 26.94
CA ILE A 49 -1.79 -26.28 26.16
C ILE A 49 -2.88 -25.19 26.16
N TRP A 50 -3.02 -24.42 27.26
CA TRP A 50 -3.98 -23.32 27.34
C TRP A 50 -3.57 -22.12 26.47
N TRP A 51 -2.27 -21.85 26.36
CA TRP A 51 -1.78 -20.78 25.48
C TRP A 51 -1.95 -21.10 23.99
N LYS A 52 -1.81 -22.38 23.61
CA LYS A 52 -2.08 -22.82 22.23
C LYS A 52 -3.55 -22.70 21.85
N SER A 53 -4.47 -23.08 22.74
CA SER A 53 -5.92 -22.93 22.50
C SER A 53 -6.35 -21.46 22.49
N LEU A 54 -5.73 -20.60 23.32
CA LEU A 54 -5.94 -19.16 23.28
C LEU A 54 -5.46 -18.53 21.96
N ALA A 55 -4.28 -18.93 21.46
CA ALA A 55 -3.77 -18.45 20.18
C ALA A 55 -4.68 -18.88 19.01
N VAL A 56 -5.16 -20.12 19.02
CA VAL A 56 -6.09 -20.62 17.99
C VAL A 56 -7.42 -19.87 18.04
N ALA A 57 -7.99 -19.64 19.22
CA ALA A 57 -9.22 -18.87 19.39
C ALA A 57 -9.05 -17.41 18.94
N ALA A 58 -7.93 -16.77 19.27
CA ALA A 58 -7.61 -15.42 18.81
C ALA A 58 -7.48 -15.34 17.29
N CYS A 59 -6.82 -16.32 16.65
CA CYS A 59 -6.75 -16.39 15.19
C CYS A 59 -8.14 -16.57 14.57
N LEU A 60 -8.96 -17.48 15.10
CA LEU A 60 -10.32 -17.71 14.61
C LEU A 60 -11.17 -16.44 14.76
N LEU A 61 -11.06 -15.75 15.89
CA LEU A 61 -11.76 -14.50 16.14
C LEU A 61 -11.27 -13.38 15.21
N LEU A 62 -9.97 -13.31 14.91
CA LEU A 62 -9.42 -12.38 13.93
C LEU A 62 -9.96 -12.67 12.53
N PHE A 63 -9.92 -13.93 12.08
CA PHE A 63 -10.46 -14.33 10.78
C PHE A 63 -11.96 -14.10 10.69
N CYS A 64 -12.73 -14.44 11.73
CA CYS A 64 -14.15 -14.14 11.79
C CYS A 64 -14.43 -12.64 11.79
N SER A 65 -13.64 -11.84 12.50
CA SER A 65 -13.80 -10.38 12.51
C SER A 65 -13.50 -9.77 11.14
N ILE A 66 -12.44 -10.23 10.47
CA ILE A 66 -12.10 -9.82 9.10
C ILE A 66 -13.20 -10.27 8.12
N ALA A 67 -13.67 -11.51 8.22
CA ALA A 67 -14.74 -12.02 7.36
C ALA A 67 -16.05 -11.26 7.56
N LEU A 68 -16.44 -10.97 8.81
CA LEU A 68 -17.62 -10.16 9.13
C LEU A 68 -17.45 -8.72 8.64
N TYR A 69 -16.24 -8.16 8.68
CA TYR A 69 -15.95 -6.84 8.12
C TYR A 69 -16.17 -6.81 6.61
N PHE A 70 -15.68 -7.81 5.86
CA PHE A 70 -15.91 -7.91 4.41
C PHE A 70 -17.38 -8.21 4.07
N LEU A 71 -18.08 -9.00 4.88
CA LEU A 71 -19.49 -9.33 4.64
C LEU A 71 -20.44 -8.17 5.00
N SER A 72 -20.01 -7.31 5.93
CA SER A 72 -20.75 -6.11 6.34
C SER A 72 -20.36 -4.88 5.51
N ALA A 73 -19.42 -5.01 4.57
CA ALA A 73 -19.10 -3.93 3.66
C ALA A 73 -20.34 -3.64 2.79
N PRO A 74 -20.79 -2.37 2.72
CA PRO A 74 -21.89 -2.03 1.82
C PRO A 74 -21.50 -2.43 0.39
N ALA A 75 -22.45 -3.03 -0.34
CA ALA A 75 -22.23 -3.45 -1.71
C ALA A 75 -21.67 -2.27 -2.52
N ASN A 76 -20.59 -2.52 -3.28
CA ASN A 76 -19.91 -1.47 -4.02
C ASN A 76 -20.92 -0.80 -4.96
N ILE A 77 -21.03 0.54 -4.92
CA ILE A 77 -21.95 1.31 -5.77
C ILE A 77 -21.78 0.90 -7.24
N ASN A 78 -20.54 0.65 -7.69
CA ASN A 78 -20.24 0.24 -9.05
C ASN A 78 -20.75 -1.18 -9.37
N GLU A 79 -20.76 -2.08 -8.39
CA GLU A 79 -21.32 -3.43 -8.53
C GLU A 79 -22.86 -3.37 -8.59
N GLN A 80 -23.49 -2.54 -7.74
CA GLN A 80 -24.93 -2.30 -7.80
C GLN A 80 -25.34 -1.66 -9.13
N LEU A 81 -24.56 -0.69 -9.60
CA LEU A 81 -24.80 0.02 -10.85
C LEU A 81 -24.67 -0.90 -12.07
N SER A 82 -23.65 -1.77 -12.10
CA SER A 82 -23.47 -2.78 -13.16
C SER A 82 -24.66 -3.74 -13.28
N ASN A 83 -25.28 -4.11 -12.15
CA ASN A 83 -26.47 -4.95 -12.13
C ASN A 83 -27.75 -4.22 -12.62
N ILE A 84 -27.85 -2.91 -12.42
CA ILE A 84 -29.05 -2.12 -12.77
C ILE A 84 -28.96 -1.53 -14.18
N SER A 85 -27.79 -0.99 -14.55
CA SER A 85 -27.49 -0.46 -15.87
C SER A 85 -26.06 -0.86 -16.29
N PRO A 86 -25.92 -1.98 -17.00
CA PRO A 86 -24.66 -2.37 -17.61
C PRO A 86 -24.09 -1.27 -18.53
N GLU A 87 -24.95 -0.50 -19.19
CA GLU A 87 -24.56 0.62 -20.05
C GLU A 87 -23.88 1.75 -19.26
N ALA A 88 -24.38 2.07 -18.06
CA ALA A 88 -23.76 3.04 -17.16
C ALA A 88 -22.34 2.61 -16.78
N ALA A 89 -22.18 1.36 -16.37
CA ALA A 89 -20.89 0.80 -15.95
C ALA A 89 -19.88 0.78 -17.11
N ASN A 90 -20.31 0.39 -18.31
CA ASN A 90 -19.45 0.41 -19.50
C ASN A 90 -19.02 1.83 -19.88
N THR A 91 -19.95 2.79 -19.77
CA THR A 91 -19.70 4.21 -20.05
C THR A 91 -18.69 4.79 -19.05
N GLU A 92 -18.87 4.50 -17.76
CA GLU A 92 -17.94 4.89 -16.70
C GLU A 92 -16.54 4.35 -16.96
N TYR A 93 -16.42 3.05 -17.25
CA TYR A 93 -15.14 2.42 -17.55
C TYR A 93 -14.43 3.08 -18.73
N TYR A 94 -15.15 3.38 -19.82
CA TYR A 94 -14.55 3.99 -21.01
C TYR A 94 -14.07 5.43 -20.73
N PHE A 95 -14.93 6.29 -20.18
CA PHE A 95 -14.61 7.71 -20.00
C PHE A 95 -13.70 7.99 -18.82
N ALA A 96 -13.73 7.20 -17.75
CA ALA A 96 -12.83 7.37 -16.61
C ALA A 96 -11.37 7.27 -17.03
N ASN A 97 -11.02 6.29 -17.88
CA ASN A 97 -9.67 6.12 -18.39
C ASN A 97 -9.21 7.33 -19.23
N ILE A 98 -10.10 7.86 -20.07
CA ILE A 98 -9.82 9.04 -20.91
C ILE A 98 -9.58 10.28 -20.06
N ILE A 99 -10.41 10.50 -19.05
CA ILE A 99 -10.29 11.63 -18.12
C ILE A 99 -9.00 11.50 -17.31
N GLU A 100 -8.68 10.30 -16.82
CA GLU A 100 -7.45 10.07 -16.06
C GLU A 100 -6.20 10.38 -16.90
N GLU A 101 -6.18 9.95 -18.16
CA GLU A 101 -5.07 10.25 -19.08
C GLU A 101 -4.92 11.76 -19.30
N GLN A 102 -6.02 12.47 -19.52
CA GLN A 102 -6.01 13.92 -19.74
C GLN A 102 -5.62 14.70 -18.48
N VAL A 103 -6.09 14.31 -17.30
CA VAL A 103 -5.66 14.89 -16.02
C VAL A 103 -4.16 14.69 -15.81
N LYS A 104 -3.61 13.53 -16.16
CA LYS A 104 -2.15 13.31 -16.13
C LYS A 104 -1.41 14.24 -17.08
N LYS A 105 -1.91 14.41 -18.32
CA LYS A 105 -1.34 15.38 -19.28
C LYS A 105 -1.36 16.79 -18.68
N LEU A 106 -2.50 17.23 -18.17
CA LEU A 106 -2.68 18.54 -17.56
C LEU A 106 -1.68 18.79 -16.43
N HIS A 107 -1.51 17.83 -15.52
CA HIS A 107 -0.53 17.95 -14.43
C HIS A 107 0.92 18.03 -14.90
N ASN A 108 1.26 17.37 -16.01
CA ASN A 108 2.62 17.45 -16.57
C ASN A 108 2.92 18.84 -17.16
N GLU A 109 1.89 19.65 -17.42
CA GLU A 109 2.05 21.02 -17.92
C GLU A 109 2.13 22.09 -16.83
N SER A 110 2.34 21.67 -15.57
CA SER A 110 2.43 22.57 -14.43
C SER A 110 3.71 23.42 -14.46
N THR A 111 3.54 24.72 -14.62
CA THR A 111 4.57 25.77 -14.50
C THR A 111 4.02 26.92 -13.65
N PRO A 112 4.85 27.86 -13.15
CA PRO A 112 4.36 29.01 -12.39
C PRO A 112 3.29 29.84 -13.12
N GLU A 113 3.32 29.85 -14.45
CA GLU A 113 2.36 30.59 -15.27
C GLU A 113 1.03 29.84 -15.47
N THR A 114 1.05 28.51 -15.44
CA THR A 114 -0.13 27.66 -15.69
C THR A 114 -0.76 27.13 -14.40
N GLU A 115 -0.08 27.28 -13.25
CA GLU A 115 -0.52 26.74 -11.95
C GLU A 115 -1.95 27.17 -11.60
N LYS A 116 -2.30 28.44 -11.82
CA LYS A 116 -3.62 28.96 -11.48
C LYS A 116 -4.73 28.31 -12.32
N ILE A 117 -4.60 28.28 -13.64
CA ILE A 117 -5.61 27.71 -14.53
C ILE A 117 -5.76 26.20 -14.29
N ILE A 118 -4.66 25.49 -14.02
CA ILE A 118 -4.70 24.07 -13.64
C ILE A 118 -5.46 23.89 -12.32
N ALA A 119 -5.17 24.68 -11.29
CA ALA A 119 -5.84 24.58 -9.99
C ALA A 119 -7.35 24.85 -10.11
N ASP A 120 -7.74 25.91 -10.83
CA ASP A 120 -9.15 26.24 -11.07
C ASP A 120 -9.87 25.13 -11.84
N THR A 121 -9.19 24.51 -12.81
CA THR A 121 -9.70 23.36 -13.58
C THR A 121 -9.94 22.14 -12.70
N MET A 122 -9.02 21.83 -11.78
CA MET A 122 -9.18 20.70 -10.86
C MET A 122 -10.39 20.87 -9.93
N LEU A 123 -10.68 22.10 -9.49
CA LEU A 123 -11.89 22.40 -8.70
C LEU A 123 -13.19 22.20 -9.50
N GLN A 124 -13.18 22.58 -10.78
CA GLN A 124 -14.32 22.35 -11.68
C GLN A 124 -14.54 20.85 -11.93
N LEU A 125 -13.47 20.10 -12.17
CA LEU A 125 -13.53 18.64 -12.32
C LEU A 125 -14.08 17.96 -11.06
N GLU A 126 -13.67 18.41 -9.87
CA GLU A 126 -14.21 17.89 -8.60
C GLU A 126 -15.72 18.15 -8.47
N THR A 127 -16.19 19.31 -8.94
CA THR A 127 -17.61 19.65 -8.95
C THR A 127 -18.39 18.73 -9.89
N LEU A 128 -17.89 18.55 -11.11
CA LEU A 128 -18.48 17.62 -12.09
C LEU A 128 -18.48 16.18 -11.59
N ASP A 129 -17.46 15.77 -10.82
CA ASP A 129 -17.38 14.46 -10.18
C ASP A 129 -18.44 14.23 -9.11
N LYS A 130 -18.69 15.23 -8.28
CA LYS A 130 -19.76 15.18 -7.27
C LYS A 130 -21.14 15.06 -7.91
N ASP A 131 -21.39 15.81 -8.99
CA ASP A 131 -22.66 15.73 -9.71
C ASP A 131 -22.88 14.35 -10.33
N TYR A 132 -21.84 13.73 -10.86
CA TYR A 132 -21.91 12.36 -11.38
C TYR A 132 -22.22 11.33 -10.29
N LYS A 133 -21.55 11.40 -9.14
CA LYS A 133 -21.84 10.52 -8.00
C LYS A 133 -23.27 10.66 -7.51
N LYS A 134 -23.82 11.88 -7.54
CA LYS A 134 -25.23 12.12 -7.24
C LYS A 134 -26.15 11.43 -8.27
N MET A 135 -25.84 11.53 -9.56
CA MET A 135 -26.59 10.83 -10.60
C MET A 135 -26.51 9.30 -10.49
N GLN A 136 -25.36 8.74 -10.08
CA GLN A 136 -25.26 7.31 -9.76
C GLN A 136 -26.26 6.93 -8.65
N GLN A 137 -26.34 7.72 -7.59
CA GLN A 137 -27.29 7.50 -6.50
C GLN A 137 -28.75 7.63 -6.96
N ASP A 138 -29.08 8.68 -7.73
CA ASP A 138 -30.43 8.87 -8.29
C ASP A 138 -30.84 7.69 -9.19
N LEU A 139 -29.88 7.07 -9.88
CA LEU A 139 -30.11 5.87 -10.71
C LEU A 139 -30.39 4.64 -9.83
N LEU A 140 -29.65 4.46 -8.73
CA LEU A 140 -29.88 3.38 -7.76
C LEU A 140 -31.24 3.52 -7.06
N GLU A 141 -31.68 4.74 -6.79
CA GLU A 141 -32.97 5.05 -6.15
C GLU A 141 -34.18 4.90 -7.09
N GLY A 142 -33.96 4.50 -8.35
CA GLY A 142 -35.04 4.24 -9.30
C GLY A 142 -35.53 5.48 -10.05
N GLY A 143 -34.70 6.51 -10.16
CA GLY A 143 -34.98 7.67 -11.01
C GLY A 143 -35.11 7.32 -12.50
N ASN A 144 -35.46 8.29 -13.34
CA ASN A 144 -35.65 8.05 -14.78
C ASN A 144 -34.30 7.69 -15.45
N SER A 145 -34.05 6.39 -15.63
CA SER A 145 -32.76 5.88 -16.06
C SER A 145 -32.29 6.49 -17.37
N LYS A 146 -33.17 6.67 -18.36
CA LYS A 146 -32.78 7.25 -19.66
C LYS A 146 -32.28 8.69 -19.53
N LEU A 147 -32.98 9.51 -18.74
CA LEU A 147 -32.60 10.90 -18.52
C LEU A 147 -31.31 10.99 -17.70
N ILE A 148 -31.19 10.18 -16.64
CA ILE A 148 -30.01 10.15 -15.78
C ILE A 148 -28.78 9.69 -16.56
N LEU A 149 -28.88 8.60 -17.33
CA LEU A 149 -27.78 8.12 -18.16
C LEU A 149 -27.34 9.17 -19.19
N SER A 150 -28.29 9.87 -19.81
CA SER A 150 -27.96 10.97 -20.72
C SER A 150 -27.19 12.08 -20.01
N ALA A 151 -27.61 12.47 -18.80
CA ALA A 151 -26.92 13.49 -18.02
C ALA A 151 -25.54 13.03 -17.54
N MET A 152 -25.37 11.74 -17.19
CA MET A 152 -24.08 11.14 -16.88
C MET A 152 -23.12 11.20 -18.08
N ILE A 153 -23.59 10.87 -19.28
CA ILE A 153 -22.81 10.98 -20.52
C ILE A 153 -22.41 12.43 -20.77
N THR A 154 -23.36 13.37 -20.66
CA THR A 154 -23.07 14.80 -20.82
C THR A 154 -22.03 15.28 -19.81
N ASN A 155 -22.10 14.84 -18.56
CA ASN A 155 -21.11 15.20 -17.55
C ASN A 155 -19.70 14.71 -17.92
N PHE A 156 -19.56 13.49 -18.46
CA PHE A 156 -18.26 13.02 -18.98
C PHE A 156 -17.77 13.88 -20.15
N GLN A 157 -18.65 14.21 -21.10
CA GLN A 157 -18.32 15.08 -22.24
C GLN A 157 -17.84 16.45 -21.75
N THR A 158 -18.56 17.06 -20.81
CA THR A 158 -18.18 18.36 -20.23
C THR A 158 -16.80 18.33 -19.56
N ARG A 159 -16.46 17.26 -18.83
CA ARG A 159 -15.11 17.13 -18.24
C ARG A 159 -14.02 17.03 -19.30
N ILE A 160 -14.29 16.28 -20.37
CA ILE A 160 -13.34 16.09 -21.47
C ILE A 160 -13.16 17.40 -22.25
N ASP A 161 -14.25 18.10 -22.54
CA ASP A 161 -14.21 19.39 -23.24
C ASP A 161 -13.43 20.43 -22.43
N LEU A 162 -13.70 20.52 -21.12
CA LEU A 162 -12.96 21.39 -20.20
C LEU A 162 -11.46 21.06 -20.19
N LEU A 163 -11.11 19.78 -20.11
CA LEU A 163 -9.71 19.34 -20.10
C LEU A 163 -9.00 19.70 -21.41
N ASN A 164 -9.65 19.51 -22.55
CA ASN A 164 -9.10 19.87 -23.86
C ASN A 164 -8.91 21.39 -24.00
N GLU A 165 -9.91 22.18 -23.65
CA GLU A 165 -9.86 23.65 -23.70
C GLU A 165 -8.70 24.19 -22.86
N VAL A 166 -8.54 23.70 -21.63
CA VAL A 166 -7.47 24.15 -20.74
C VAL A 166 -6.08 23.71 -21.24
N LEU A 167 -5.97 22.54 -21.88
CA LEU A 167 -4.71 22.12 -22.49
C LEU A 167 -4.33 23.02 -23.68
N GLU A 168 -5.30 23.44 -24.49
CA GLU A 168 -5.09 24.41 -25.57
C GLU A 168 -4.67 25.78 -25.01
N ASP A 169 -5.35 26.29 -23.98
CA ASP A 169 -5.00 27.55 -23.31
C ASP A 169 -3.57 27.52 -22.76
N ILE A 170 -3.15 26.39 -22.17
CA ILE A 170 -1.79 26.20 -21.68
C ILE A 170 -0.77 26.22 -22.81
N GLU A 171 -1.08 25.61 -23.96
CA GLU A 171 -0.22 25.66 -25.14
C GLU A 171 -0.04 27.10 -25.64
N GLU A 172 -1.13 27.88 -25.68
CA GLU A 172 -1.07 29.31 -26.03
C GLU A 172 -0.19 30.11 -25.07
N ILE A 173 -0.35 29.92 -23.76
CA ILE A 173 0.47 30.58 -22.73
C ILE A 173 1.96 30.29 -22.95
N LYS A 174 2.32 29.04 -23.25
CA LYS A 174 3.71 28.64 -23.52
C LYS A 174 4.27 29.31 -24.78
N ILE A 175 3.48 29.37 -25.85
CA ILE A 175 3.88 30.01 -27.10
C ILE A 175 4.18 31.50 -26.85
N LEU A 176 3.28 32.21 -26.14
CA LEU A 176 3.46 33.63 -25.82
C LEU A 176 4.73 33.89 -24.99
N LYS A 177 5.01 33.06 -23.99
CA LYS A 177 6.23 33.16 -23.17
C LYS A 177 7.51 32.98 -23.98
N ASN A 178 7.52 32.05 -24.94
CA ASN A 178 8.69 31.83 -25.81
C ASN A 178 8.97 33.06 -26.68
N TYR A 179 7.92 33.67 -27.26
CA TYR A 179 8.07 34.90 -28.04
C TYR A 179 8.60 36.08 -27.22
N GLU A 180 8.15 36.24 -25.97
CA GLU A 180 8.64 37.30 -25.09
C GLU A 180 10.13 37.13 -24.74
N ASN A 181 10.58 35.90 -24.52
CA ASN A 181 11.99 35.59 -24.24
C ASN A 181 12.91 35.85 -25.44
N GLU A 182 12.47 35.52 -26.66
CA GLU A 182 13.26 35.76 -27.89
C GLU A 182 13.44 37.27 -28.18
N ASN A 183 12.39 38.07 -27.99
CA ASN A 183 12.45 39.52 -28.23
C ASN A 183 13.15 40.32 -27.11
N SER A 184 13.22 39.78 -25.89
CA SER A 184 13.87 40.43 -24.74
C SER A 184 15.39 40.25 -24.70
N THR A 185 15.95 39.42 -25.60
CA THR A 185 17.40 39.11 -25.66
C THR A 185 18.12 39.93 -26.74
N ILE A 186 17.43 40.89 -27.39
CA ILE A 186 17.97 41.76 -28.45
C ILE A 186 18.24 43.17 -27.92
#